data_AF-A0A8E7EJH7-F1
#
_entry.id   AF-A0A8E7EJH7-F1
#
_cell.length_a   1.000
_cell.length_b   1.000
_cell.length_c   1.000
_cell.angle_alpha   90.00
_cell.angle_beta   90.00
_cell.angle_gamma   90.00
#
_symmetry.space_group_name_H-M   'P 1'
#
loop_
_entity.id
_entity.type
_entity.pdbx_description
1 polymer ?
#
loop_
_entity_poly.entity_id
_entity_poly.type
_entity_poly.pdbx_seq_one_letter_code
_entity_poly.pdbx_strand_id
1 'polypeptide(L)'
;MSHNLLTLLILTILLSVVGIVCTADTGKVYYNGYAFDPDLVPSGMVPYEDGWSHGSLFSAPNWLLKQIDQNLMSTVLDRGVTPSPTPTITPDQTDDYITTGYAALDGGNYRGAYSAFQKATELDPTNPEAWYGLGITLERQKRYLSALEAYQQAITSAEGAASNWASYAGLGRVFNNLNRFPEAVNALETALTQYENAGVSHPDEQDEITRLLEEVRRKLGEHNSYFSSPYIPPLVTGG
;
A
#
# COMPACT_ATOMS: atom_id res chain seq x y z
N MET A 1 -0.09 -72.22 53.98
CA MET A 1 -0.29 -71.68 52.62
C MET A 1 -0.94 -70.28 52.56
N SER A 2 -1.34 -69.66 53.69
CA SER A 2 -1.99 -68.34 53.69
C SER A 2 -1.05 -67.12 53.82
N HIS A 3 0.16 -67.27 54.35
CA HIS A 3 1.09 -66.14 54.52
C HIS A 3 1.76 -65.66 53.23
N ASN A 4 1.96 -66.56 52.25
CA ASN A 4 2.56 -66.18 50.96
C ASN A 4 1.61 -65.42 50.03
N LEU A 5 0.29 -65.58 50.22
CA LEU A 5 -0.69 -64.85 49.42
C LEU A 5 -0.80 -63.39 49.87
N LEU A 6 -0.73 -63.15 51.19
CA LEU A 6 -0.81 -61.81 51.76
C LEU A 6 0.43 -60.97 51.44
N THR A 7 1.62 -61.58 51.47
CA THR A 7 2.87 -60.88 51.13
C THR A 7 2.95 -60.55 49.64
N LEU A 8 2.49 -61.44 48.75
CA LEU A 8 2.38 -61.13 47.32
C LEU A 8 1.39 -59.99 47.07
N LEU A 9 0.25 -59.98 47.76
CA LEU A 9 -0.78 -58.96 47.57
C LEU A 9 -0.29 -57.57 48.05
N ILE A 10 0.42 -57.51 49.18
CA ILE A 10 1.04 -56.28 49.69
C ILE A 10 2.17 -55.81 48.75
N LEU A 11 2.99 -56.72 48.20
CA LEU A 11 4.06 -56.37 47.26
C LEU A 11 3.51 -55.86 45.92
N THR A 12 2.39 -56.42 45.43
CA THR A 12 1.72 -55.92 44.22
C THR A 12 1.08 -54.55 44.43
N ILE A 13 0.52 -54.29 45.62
CA ILE A 13 -0.03 -52.96 45.95
C ILE A 13 1.12 -51.95 46.08
N LEU A 14 2.26 -52.31 46.69
CA LEU A 14 3.42 -51.43 46.79
C LEU A 14 4.03 -51.10 45.41
N LEU A 15 4.11 -52.08 44.50
CA LEU A 15 4.57 -51.82 43.12
C LEU A 15 3.61 -50.94 42.32
N SER A 16 2.30 -50.99 42.61
CA SER A 16 1.31 -50.12 41.95
C SER A 16 1.33 -48.68 42.46
N VAL A 17 1.84 -48.42 43.68
CA VAL A 17 1.89 -47.08 44.29
C VAL A 17 3.22 -46.36 44.01
N VAL A 18 4.30 -47.08 43.70
CA VAL A 18 5.63 -46.50 43.40
C VAL A 18 5.85 -46.27 41.89
N GLY A 19 4.91 -46.70 41.05
CA GLY A 19 4.95 -46.53 39.59
C GLY A 19 4.49 -45.17 39.07
N ILE A 20 4.64 -44.07 39.84
CA ILE A 20 4.58 -42.72 39.27
C ILE A 20 5.91 -42.51 38.54
N VAL A 21 6.01 -43.08 37.35
CA VAL A 21 6.95 -42.63 36.34
C VAL A 21 6.54 -41.19 36.05
N CYS A 22 7.31 -40.24 36.58
CA CYS A 22 7.35 -38.88 36.07
C CYS A 22 7.79 -38.96 34.61
N THR A 23 6.85 -39.19 33.71
CA THR A 23 7.01 -38.79 32.32
C THR A 23 7.07 -37.26 32.36
N ALA A 24 8.28 -36.71 32.33
CA ALA A 24 8.45 -35.32 31.96
C ALA A 24 7.82 -35.17 30.57
N ASP A 25 6.60 -34.62 30.56
CA ASP A 25 5.88 -34.27 29.36
C ASP A 25 6.68 -33.18 28.64
N THR A 26 7.51 -33.58 27.69
CA THR A 26 8.38 -32.68 26.90
C THR A 26 7.59 -31.85 25.87
N GLY A 27 6.26 -31.79 25.99
CA GLY A 27 5.37 -31.04 25.09
C GLY A 27 4.82 -29.71 25.62
N LYS A 28 5.12 -29.29 26.85
CA LYS A 28 4.54 -28.07 27.44
C LYS A 28 5.53 -26.91 27.47
N VAL A 29 5.26 -25.88 26.66
CA VAL A 29 5.99 -24.61 26.68
C VAL A 29 5.49 -23.82 27.89
N TYR A 30 6.34 -23.70 28.91
CA TYR A 30 6.06 -22.87 30.08
C TYR A 30 6.36 -21.42 29.75
N TYR A 31 5.37 -20.54 29.83
CA TYR A 31 5.61 -19.09 29.85
C TYR A 31 5.43 -18.62 31.29
N ASN A 32 6.51 -18.11 31.89
CA ASN A 32 6.50 -17.52 33.23
C ASN A 32 6.01 -18.42 34.39
N GLY A 33 6.25 -19.74 34.31
CA GLY A 33 6.16 -20.65 35.48
C GLY A 33 4.78 -21.17 35.88
N TYR A 34 3.72 -20.94 35.09
CA TYR A 34 2.40 -21.54 35.34
C TYR A 34 2.02 -22.52 34.24
N ALA A 35 1.37 -23.63 34.61
CA ALA A 35 0.87 -24.62 33.66
C ALA A 35 -0.34 -24.06 32.91
N PHE A 36 -0.35 -24.23 31.58
CA PHE A 36 -1.46 -23.86 30.71
C PHE A 36 -2.76 -24.59 31.12
N ASP A 37 -3.81 -23.82 31.44
CA ASP A 37 -5.15 -24.31 31.73
C ASP A 37 -6.13 -23.71 30.70
N PRO A 38 -6.74 -24.52 29.81
CA PRO A 38 -7.59 -24.03 28.72
C PRO A 38 -8.92 -23.41 29.21
N ASP A 39 -9.30 -23.61 30.47
CA ASP A 39 -10.56 -23.09 31.02
C ASP A 39 -10.40 -21.73 31.73
N LEU A 40 -9.19 -21.17 31.78
CA LEU A 40 -8.87 -19.90 32.45
C LEU A 40 -8.47 -18.83 31.42
N VAL A 41 -9.48 -18.20 30.81
CA VAL A 41 -9.30 -17.02 29.95
C VAL A 41 -9.37 -15.74 30.80
N PRO A 42 -8.31 -14.90 30.84
CA PRO A 42 -8.38 -13.61 31.52
C PRO A 42 -9.45 -12.71 30.88
N SER A 43 -10.19 -11.97 31.72
CA SER A 43 -11.26 -11.07 31.28
C SER A 43 -10.76 -10.08 30.24
N GLY A 44 -11.30 -10.17 29.01
CA GLY A 44 -10.95 -9.28 27.89
C GLY A 44 -10.46 -9.96 26.61
N MET A 45 -10.45 -11.29 26.52
CA MET A 45 -10.03 -12.02 25.32
C MET A 45 -11.17 -12.90 24.77
N VAL A 46 -11.37 -12.88 23.44
CA VAL A 46 -12.23 -13.82 22.71
C VAL A 46 -11.31 -14.71 21.87
N PRO A 47 -11.40 -16.04 21.97
CA PRO A 47 -10.57 -16.93 21.15
C PRO A 47 -11.08 -16.96 19.69
N TYR A 48 -10.16 -16.92 18.73
CA TYR A 48 -10.41 -17.27 17.32
C TYR A 48 -9.26 -18.14 16.80
N GLU A 49 -9.55 -19.01 15.83
CA GLU A 49 -8.78 -20.23 15.52
C GLU A 49 -7.35 -20.02 14.96
N ASP A 50 -6.94 -18.78 14.64
CA ASP A 50 -5.69 -18.51 13.91
C ASP A 50 -4.64 -17.72 14.70
N GLY A 51 -4.72 -17.70 16.04
CA GLY A 51 -3.71 -17.08 16.89
C GLY A 51 -3.80 -15.54 17.03
N TRP A 52 -3.03 -15.03 17.98
CA TRP A 52 -3.17 -13.70 18.59
C TRP A 52 -3.21 -12.53 17.59
N SER A 53 -4.40 -11.93 17.42
CA SER A 53 -4.51 -10.54 16.94
C SER A 53 -4.46 -9.61 18.16
N HIS A 54 -3.57 -8.61 18.12
CA HIS A 54 -3.39 -7.66 19.22
C HIS A 54 -4.71 -6.95 19.52
N GLY A 55 -5.27 -7.23 20.70
CA GLY A 55 -6.36 -6.45 21.26
C GLY A 55 -5.94 -4.99 21.34
N SER A 56 -6.68 -4.13 20.63
CA SER A 56 -6.58 -2.67 20.70
C SER A 56 -6.74 -2.19 22.14
N LEU A 57 -5.62 -1.96 22.82
CA LEU A 57 -5.56 -1.22 24.09
C LEU A 57 -5.05 0.21 23.89
N PHE A 58 -4.65 0.59 22.67
CA PHE A 58 -4.24 1.95 22.32
C PHE A 58 -4.83 2.37 20.97
N SER A 59 -6.10 2.77 20.94
CA SER A 59 -6.58 3.68 19.88
C SER A 59 -6.07 5.09 20.18
N ALA A 60 -4.76 5.31 19.99
CA ALA A 60 -4.16 6.64 20.08
C ALA A 60 -4.36 7.39 18.75
N PRO A 61 -4.80 8.67 18.77
CA PRO A 61 -4.93 9.46 17.54
C PRO A 61 -3.55 9.73 16.91
N ASN A 62 -3.48 9.77 15.57
CA ASN A 62 -2.23 9.86 14.78
C ASN A 62 -1.30 11.02 15.17
N TRP A 63 -1.82 12.10 15.77
CA TRP A 63 -0.98 13.20 16.23
C TRP A 63 -0.16 12.86 17.48
N LEU A 64 -0.67 11.98 18.36
CA LEU A 64 0.02 11.54 19.57
C LEU A 64 1.16 10.60 19.24
N LEU A 65 0.96 9.72 18.24
CA LEU A 65 2.01 8.83 17.72
C LEU A 65 3.20 9.60 17.13
N LYS A 66 2.98 10.81 16.60
CA LYS A 66 4.03 11.66 16.05
C LYS A 66 4.89 12.37 17.09
N GLN A 67 4.45 12.43 18.36
CA GLN A 67 5.17 13.11 19.44
C GLN A 67 6.03 12.15 20.28
N ILE A 68 5.92 10.85 20.06
CA ILE A 68 6.74 9.85 20.75
C ILE A 68 8.10 9.79 20.04
N ASP A 69 9.17 10.12 20.77
CA ASP A 69 10.53 9.92 20.30
C ASP A 69 10.78 8.41 20.13
N GLN A 70 11.05 7.98 18.90
CA GLN A 70 11.26 6.57 18.55
C GLN A 70 12.47 5.97 19.30
N ASN A 71 13.40 6.81 19.75
CA ASN A 71 14.55 6.39 20.55
C ASN A 71 14.24 6.22 22.04
N LEU A 72 13.10 6.74 22.53
CA LEU A 72 12.63 6.50 23.90
C LEU A 72 11.89 5.16 24.03
N MET A 73 11.38 4.60 22.93
CA MET A 73 10.67 3.32 22.92
C MET A 73 11.59 2.11 23.13
N SER A 74 12.90 2.26 22.90
CA SER A 74 13.87 1.16 22.99
C SER A 74 14.38 0.90 24.42
N THR A 75 14.15 1.80 25.37
CA THR A 75 14.77 1.71 26.71
C THR A 75 13.84 1.29 27.84
N VAL A 76 12.51 1.29 27.65
CA VAL A 76 11.55 1.01 28.75
C VAL A 76 10.60 -0.15 28.48
N LEU A 77 10.55 -0.69 27.27
CA LEU A 77 9.79 -1.91 26.99
C LEU A 77 10.67 -2.83 26.15
N ASP A 78 11.14 -3.91 26.77
CA ASP A 78 11.57 -5.12 26.06
C ASP A 78 10.34 -5.70 25.34
N ARG A 79 9.88 -4.98 24.31
CA ARG A 79 9.03 -5.55 23.28
C ARG A 79 9.95 -6.51 22.56
N GLY A 80 9.72 -7.80 22.76
CA GLY A 80 10.09 -8.80 21.75
C GLY A 80 9.45 -8.37 20.44
N VAL A 81 10.16 -7.55 19.67
CA VAL A 81 9.85 -7.26 18.28
C VAL A 81 10.18 -8.58 17.60
N THR A 82 9.19 -9.45 17.45
CA THR A 82 9.24 -10.35 16.31
C THR A 82 9.28 -9.43 15.10
N PRO A 83 10.37 -9.35 14.32
CA PRO A 83 10.28 -8.67 13.04
C PRO A 83 9.09 -9.32 12.34
N SER A 84 8.06 -8.53 12.03
CA SER A 84 7.03 -8.99 11.09
C SER A 84 7.80 -9.55 9.91
N PRO A 85 7.50 -10.76 9.41
CA PRO A 85 8.20 -11.29 8.26
C PRO A 85 8.20 -10.17 7.22
N THR A 86 9.39 -9.65 6.89
CA THR A 86 9.52 -8.73 5.77
C THR A 86 8.90 -9.50 4.63
N PRO A 87 7.77 -9.03 4.03
CA PRO A 87 7.16 -9.77 2.95
C PRO A 87 8.28 -10.03 1.96
N THR A 88 8.57 -11.31 1.73
CA THR A 88 9.60 -11.68 0.78
C THR A 88 9.04 -11.22 -0.55
N ILE A 89 9.49 -10.06 -1.03
CA ILE A 89 9.03 -9.46 -2.27
C ILE A 89 9.40 -10.46 -3.35
N THR A 90 8.43 -11.23 -3.81
CA THR A 90 8.59 -12.03 -5.01
C THR A 90 8.08 -11.15 -6.16
N PRO A 91 8.96 -10.74 -7.10
CA PRO A 91 8.54 -9.93 -8.25
C PRO A 91 7.32 -10.51 -8.98
N ASP A 92 7.23 -11.84 -9.01
CA ASP A 92 6.12 -12.62 -9.58
C ASP A 92 4.75 -12.28 -8.98
N GLN A 93 4.68 -11.90 -7.70
CA GLN A 93 3.41 -11.48 -7.08
C GLN A 93 3.04 -10.05 -7.45
N THR A 94 4.01 -9.14 -7.56
CA THR A 94 3.76 -7.76 -7.98
C THR A 94 3.21 -7.73 -9.40
N ASP A 95 3.81 -8.50 -10.31
CA ASP A 95 3.42 -8.56 -11.72
C ASP A 95 2.01 -9.16 -11.89
N ASP A 96 1.61 -10.14 -11.07
CA ASP A 96 0.25 -10.68 -11.04
C ASP A 96 -0.80 -9.63 -10.64
N TYR A 97 -0.50 -8.78 -9.65
CA TYR A 97 -1.38 -7.68 -9.28
C TYR A 97 -1.44 -6.57 -10.35
N ILE A 98 -0.34 -6.29 -11.03
CA ILE A 98 -0.31 -5.33 -12.16
C ILE A 98 -1.19 -5.84 -13.30
N THR A 99 -1.01 -7.08 -13.73
CA THR A 99 -1.81 -7.69 -14.81
C THR A 99 -3.29 -7.78 -14.45
N THR A 100 -3.62 -8.17 -13.22
CA THR A 100 -4.99 -8.13 -12.69
C THR A 100 -5.56 -6.71 -12.69
N GLY A 101 -4.75 -5.71 -12.34
CA GLY A 101 -5.11 -4.30 -12.36
C GLY A 101 -5.50 -3.81 -13.75
N TYR A 102 -4.69 -4.14 -14.77
CA TYR A 102 -5.00 -3.81 -16.16
C TYR A 102 -6.25 -4.54 -16.68
N ALA A 103 -6.39 -5.84 -16.38
CA ALA A 103 -7.61 -6.58 -16.74
C ALA A 103 -8.87 -5.96 -16.11
N ALA A 104 -8.77 -5.46 -14.87
CA ALA A 104 -9.86 -4.75 -14.21
C ALA A 104 -10.13 -3.36 -14.83
N LEU A 105 -9.10 -2.65 -15.30
CA LEU A 105 -9.26 -1.39 -16.05
C LEU A 105 -10.01 -1.60 -17.37
N ASP A 106 -9.63 -2.63 -18.13
CA ASP A 106 -10.27 -2.99 -19.41
C ASP A 106 -11.74 -3.40 -19.21
N GLY A 107 -12.01 -4.10 -18.11
CA GLY A 107 -13.37 -4.42 -17.68
C GLY A 107 -14.18 -3.25 -17.11
N GLY A 108 -13.60 -2.04 -17.01
CA GLY A 108 -14.24 -0.87 -16.42
C GLY A 108 -14.42 -0.93 -14.89
N ASN A 109 -13.87 -1.95 -14.23
CA ASN A 109 -13.91 -2.10 -12.78
C ASN A 109 -12.80 -1.28 -12.11
N TYR A 110 -12.97 0.03 -12.08
CA TYR A 110 -11.98 0.95 -11.52
C TYR A 110 -11.69 0.71 -10.03
N ARG A 111 -12.66 0.18 -9.27
CA ARG A 111 -12.48 -0.12 -7.84
C ARG A 111 -11.60 -1.36 -7.64
N GLY A 112 -11.81 -2.39 -8.45
CA GLY A 112 -10.95 -3.58 -8.48
C GLY A 112 -9.53 -3.24 -8.93
N ALA A 113 -9.40 -2.46 -10.01
CA ALA A 113 -8.12 -1.97 -10.50
C ALA A 113 -7.35 -1.20 -9.42
N TYR A 114 -8.03 -0.31 -8.69
CA TYR A 114 -7.39 0.47 -7.62
C TYR A 114 -6.85 -0.44 -6.52
N SER A 115 -7.63 -1.44 -6.09
CA SER A 115 -7.18 -2.39 -5.07
C SER A 115 -6.01 -3.24 -5.54
N ALA A 116 -5.97 -3.63 -6.83
CA ALA A 116 -4.89 -4.43 -7.39
C ALA A 116 -3.59 -3.62 -7.51
N PHE A 117 -3.65 -2.43 -8.11
CA PHE A 117 -2.48 -1.54 -8.21
C PHE A 117 -2.00 -1.04 -6.85
N GLN A 118 -2.91 -0.76 -5.91
CA GLN A 118 -2.51 -0.39 -4.55
C GLN A 118 -1.69 -1.51 -3.90
N LYS A 119 -2.14 -2.77 -3.99
CA LYS A 119 -1.37 -3.91 -3.50
C LYS A 119 -0.03 -4.04 -4.22
N ALA A 120 0.01 -3.83 -5.53
CA ALA A 120 1.27 -3.85 -6.28
C ALA A 120 2.25 -2.78 -5.76
N THR A 121 1.77 -1.55 -5.48
CA THR A 121 2.63 -0.48 -4.91
C THR A 121 3.04 -0.73 -3.46
N GLU A 122 2.25 -1.49 -2.69
CA GLU A 122 2.60 -1.89 -1.32
C GLU A 122 3.64 -3.02 -1.30
N LEU A 123 3.61 -3.91 -2.30
CA LEU A 123 4.56 -5.01 -2.47
C LEU A 123 5.89 -4.53 -3.06
N ASP A 124 5.83 -3.69 -4.09
CA ASP A 124 7.00 -3.07 -4.71
C ASP A 124 6.79 -1.55 -4.89
N PRO A 125 7.23 -0.76 -3.90
CA PRO A 125 7.17 0.70 -3.98
C PRO A 125 8.05 1.30 -5.08
N THR A 126 8.99 0.53 -5.62
CA THR A 126 9.95 0.98 -6.64
C THR A 126 9.50 0.64 -8.06
N ASN A 127 8.39 -0.07 -8.23
CA ASN A 127 7.89 -0.42 -9.55
C ASN A 127 7.15 0.77 -10.20
N PRO A 128 7.69 1.38 -11.27
CA PRO A 128 7.07 2.52 -11.95
C PRO A 128 5.75 2.17 -12.63
N GLU A 129 5.60 0.93 -13.11
CA GLU A 129 4.40 0.46 -13.81
C GLU A 129 3.21 0.34 -12.86
N ALA A 130 3.43 -0.15 -11.64
CA ALA A 130 2.41 -0.20 -10.60
C ALA A 130 1.85 1.20 -10.27
N TRP A 131 2.74 2.17 -10.10
CA TRP A 131 2.37 3.58 -9.87
C TRP A 131 1.66 4.21 -11.07
N TYR A 132 2.10 3.90 -12.29
CA TYR A 132 1.45 4.36 -13.51
C TYR A 132 0.01 3.82 -13.65
N GLY A 133 -0.18 2.51 -13.44
CA GLY A 133 -1.50 1.87 -13.45
C GLY A 133 -2.43 2.43 -12.36
N LEU A 134 -1.89 2.73 -11.18
CA LEU A 134 -2.61 3.42 -10.12
C LEU A 134 -3.04 4.83 -10.56
N GLY A 135 -2.15 5.58 -11.23
CA GLY A 135 -2.41 6.90 -11.80
C GLY A 135 -3.56 6.89 -12.81
N ILE A 136 -3.53 5.97 -13.77
CA ILE A 136 -4.63 5.79 -14.76
C ILE A 136 -5.94 5.50 -14.04
N THR A 137 -5.91 4.59 -13.07
CA THR A 137 -7.12 4.19 -12.35
C THR A 137 -7.73 5.37 -11.60
N LEU A 138 -6.92 6.18 -10.92
CA LEU A 138 -7.36 7.37 -10.21
C LEU A 138 -7.87 8.46 -11.16
N GLU A 139 -7.25 8.62 -12.33
CA GLU A 139 -7.71 9.51 -13.39
C GLU A 139 -9.11 9.11 -13.88
N ARG A 140 -9.34 7.81 -14.16
CA ARG A 140 -10.67 7.29 -14.55
C ARG A 140 -11.73 7.47 -13.47
N GLN A 141 -11.32 7.41 -12.20
CA GLN A 141 -12.18 7.73 -11.05
C GLN A 141 -12.37 9.24 -10.82
N LYS A 142 -11.78 10.11 -11.64
CA LYS A 142 -11.77 11.58 -11.49
C LYS A 142 -11.13 12.07 -10.18
N ARG A 143 -10.29 11.26 -9.56
CA ARG A 143 -9.50 11.59 -8.37
C ARG A 143 -8.19 12.26 -8.78
N TYR A 144 -8.29 13.41 -9.43
CA TYR A 144 -7.17 14.06 -10.13
C TYR A 144 -5.97 14.37 -9.23
N LEU A 145 -6.18 14.83 -7.99
CA LEU A 145 -5.05 15.13 -7.08
C LEU A 145 -4.26 13.88 -6.70
N SER A 146 -4.94 12.79 -6.35
CA SER A 146 -4.28 11.51 -6.08
C SER A 146 -3.62 10.92 -7.34
N ALA A 147 -4.20 11.15 -8.52
CA ALA A 147 -3.60 10.73 -9.78
C ALA A 147 -2.28 11.46 -10.05
N LEU A 148 -2.19 12.77 -9.75
CA LEU A 148 -0.93 13.52 -9.84
C LEU A 148 0.15 12.91 -8.95
N GLU A 149 -0.19 12.59 -7.69
CA GLU A 149 0.75 11.96 -6.76
C GLU A 149 1.25 10.61 -7.29
N ALA A 150 0.34 9.76 -7.79
CA ALA A 150 0.70 8.45 -8.33
C ALA A 150 1.60 8.56 -9.57
N TYR A 151 1.28 9.43 -10.53
CA TYR A 151 2.14 9.64 -11.70
C TYR A 151 3.49 10.25 -11.32
N GLN A 152 3.55 11.13 -10.32
CA GLN A 152 4.81 11.68 -9.82
C GLN A 152 5.69 10.60 -9.18
N GLN A 153 5.10 9.68 -8.40
CA GLN A 153 5.82 8.52 -7.86
C GLN A 153 6.31 7.61 -8.98
N ALA A 154 5.51 7.36 -10.02
CA ALA A 154 5.95 6.57 -11.17
C ALA A 154 7.20 7.17 -11.85
N ILE A 155 7.23 8.50 -11.98
CA ILE A 155 8.38 9.23 -12.56
C ILE A 155 9.62 9.10 -11.67
N THR A 156 9.47 9.27 -10.36
CA THR A 156 10.58 9.15 -9.40
C THR A 156 11.10 7.72 -9.27
N SER A 157 10.24 6.72 -9.35
CA SER A 157 10.61 5.31 -9.23
C SER A 157 11.34 4.76 -10.44
N ALA A 158 11.15 5.33 -11.64
CA ALA A 158 11.87 4.91 -12.84
C ALA A 158 13.13 5.74 -13.16
N GLU A 159 13.81 6.27 -12.15
CA GLU A 159 15.18 6.80 -12.29
C GLU A 159 16.17 5.65 -12.64
N GLY A 160 16.13 5.20 -13.90
CA GLY A 160 16.96 4.12 -14.43
C GLY A 160 16.46 3.60 -15.79
N ALA A 161 17.08 4.08 -16.88
CA ALA A 161 16.99 3.60 -18.27
C ALA A 161 15.61 3.46 -18.96
N ALA A 162 14.49 3.40 -18.25
CA ALA A 162 13.16 3.33 -18.83
C ALA A 162 12.60 4.74 -19.09
N SER A 163 12.22 5.04 -20.32
CA SER A 163 11.57 6.30 -20.65
C SER A 163 10.16 6.33 -20.07
N ASN A 164 9.90 7.26 -19.15
CA ASN A 164 8.62 7.45 -18.45
C ASN A 164 7.65 8.38 -19.20
N TRP A 165 7.76 8.47 -20.53
CA TRP A 165 6.95 9.38 -21.33
C TRP A 165 5.45 9.21 -21.06
N ALA A 166 4.98 7.99 -20.79
CA ALA A 166 3.58 7.69 -20.50
C ALA A 166 3.09 8.34 -19.19
N SER A 167 3.90 8.34 -18.13
CA SER A 167 3.57 8.99 -16.87
C SER A 167 3.53 10.52 -16.99
N TYR A 168 4.43 11.11 -17.80
CA TYR A 168 4.37 12.54 -18.13
C TYR A 168 3.13 12.89 -18.97
N ALA A 169 2.76 12.06 -19.94
CA ALA A 169 1.52 12.22 -20.69
C ALA A 169 0.28 12.15 -19.78
N GLY A 170 0.28 11.21 -18.82
CA GLY A 170 -0.72 11.12 -17.76
C GLY A 170 -0.84 12.38 -16.92
N LEU A 171 0.29 12.96 -16.47
CA LEU A 171 0.30 14.26 -15.78
C LEU A 171 -0.32 15.36 -16.65
N GLY A 172 0.04 15.42 -17.94
CA GLY A 172 -0.53 16.38 -18.89
C GLY A 172 -2.06 16.30 -18.99
N ARG A 173 -2.62 15.09 -19.08
CA ARG A 173 -4.08 14.85 -19.06
C ARG A 173 -4.71 15.32 -17.76
N VAL A 174 -4.10 14.99 -16.63
CA VAL A 174 -4.65 15.36 -15.31
C VAL A 174 -4.59 16.88 -15.09
N PHE A 175 -3.51 17.55 -15.47
CA PHE A 175 -3.40 19.01 -15.40
C PHE A 175 -4.40 19.71 -16.31
N ASN A 176 -4.65 19.19 -17.52
CA ASN A 176 -5.72 19.70 -18.41
C ASN A 176 -7.09 19.60 -17.74
N ASN A 177 -7.41 18.46 -17.10
CA ASN A 177 -8.67 18.29 -16.35
C ASN A 177 -8.79 19.25 -15.14
N LEU A 178 -7.66 19.64 -14.56
CA LEU A 178 -7.60 20.62 -13.47
C LEU A 178 -7.54 22.09 -13.96
N ASN A 179 -7.63 22.34 -15.26
CA ASN A 179 -7.45 23.66 -15.89
C ASN A 179 -6.09 24.32 -15.60
N ARG A 180 -5.07 23.53 -15.24
CA ARG A 180 -3.69 23.98 -15.03
C ARG A 180 -2.93 23.89 -16.34
N PHE A 181 -3.33 24.73 -17.30
CA PHE A 181 -2.85 24.64 -18.68
C PHE A 181 -1.34 24.86 -18.84
N PRO A 182 -0.67 25.81 -18.13
CA PRO A 182 0.78 25.97 -18.24
C PRO A 182 1.55 24.71 -17.82
N GLU A 183 1.14 24.08 -16.72
CA GLU A 183 1.75 22.84 -16.23
C GLU A 183 1.44 21.65 -17.13
N ALA A 184 0.24 21.60 -17.72
CA ALA A 184 -0.12 20.60 -18.72
C ALA A 184 0.76 20.67 -19.97
N VAL A 185 1.01 21.89 -20.50
CA VAL A 185 1.91 22.08 -21.66
C VAL A 185 3.30 21.56 -21.34
N ASN A 186 3.88 21.95 -20.21
CA ASN A 186 5.21 21.52 -19.81
C ASN A 186 5.30 19.99 -19.69
N ALA A 187 4.33 19.35 -19.03
CA ALA A 187 4.30 17.89 -18.88
C ALA A 187 4.16 17.14 -20.21
N LEU A 188 3.40 17.68 -21.17
CA LEU A 188 3.22 17.08 -22.50
C LEU A 188 4.46 17.27 -23.40
N GLU A 189 5.13 18.42 -23.31
CA GLU A 189 6.40 18.66 -24.00
C GLU A 189 7.52 17.75 -23.48
N THR A 190 7.60 17.57 -22.16
CA THR A 190 8.55 16.59 -21.59
C THR A 190 8.20 15.17 -22.00
N ALA A 191 6.91 14.80 -22.07
CA ALA A 191 6.49 13.49 -22.57
C ALA A 191 6.98 13.23 -24.01
N LEU A 192 6.77 14.19 -24.93
CA LEU A 192 7.23 14.05 -26.33
C LEU A 192 8.75 13.95 -26.42
N THR A 193 9.48 14.77 -25.67
CA THR A 193 10.95 14.72 -25.65
C THR A 193 11.46 13.36 -25.15
N GLN A 194 10.85 12.82 -24.10
CA GLN A 194 11.20 11.50 -23.55
C GLN A 194 10.82 10.36 -24.50
N TYR A 195 9.70 10.49 -25.20
CA TYR A 195 9.25 9.53 -26.21
C TYR A 195 10.23 9.47 -27.38
N GLU A 196 10.66 10.62 -27.91
CA GLU A 196 11.67 10.70 -28.97
C GLU A 196 13.01 10.09 -28.52
N ASN A 197 13.44 10.40 -27.29
CA ASN A 197 14.67 9.84 -26.71
C ASN A 197 14.60 8.33 -26.48
N ALA A 198 13.42 7.78 -26.23
CA ALA A 198 13.22 6.35 -26.04
C ALA A 198 13.48 5.55 -27.34
N GLY A 199 13.40 6.20 -28.50
CA GLY A 199 13.48 5.54 -29.80
C GLY A 199 12.33 4.55 -30.06
N VAL A 200 11.26 4.64 -29.27
CA VAL A 200 10.06 3.81 -29.41
C VAL A 200 9.20 4.39 -30.53
N SER A 201 8.70 3.54 -31.43
CA SER A 201 7.83 3.95 -32.53
C SER A 201 6.42 3.40 -32.28
N HIS A 202 5.63 4.15 -31.53
CA HIS A 202 4.20 3.97 -31.28
C HIS A 202 3.45 5.22 -31.78
N PRO A 203 3.26 5.35 -33.11
CA PRO A 203 2.79 6.60 -33.73
C PRO A 203 1.43 7.05 -33.21
N ASP A 204 0.56 6.11 -32.82
CA ASP A 204 -0.76 6.42 -32.27
C ASP A 204 -0.68 7.18 -30.93
N GLU A 205 0.27 6.82 -30.07
CA GLU A 205 0.46 7.45 -28.75
C GLU A 205 1.09 8.84 -28.89
N GLN A 206 2.04 8.98 -29.82
CA GLN A 206 2.63 10.28 -30.15
C GLN A 206 1.58 11.24 -30.71
N ASP A 207 0.70 10.76 -31.58
CA ASP A 207 -0.41 11.53 -32.13
C ASP A 207 -1.39 11.96 -31.03
N GLU A 208 -1.70 11.09 -30.06
CA GLU A 208 -2.56 11.42 -28.93
C GLU A 208 -1.96 12.57 -28.09
N ILE A 209 -0.68 12.45 -27.72
CA ILE A 209 0.02 13.47 -26.93
C ILE A 209 0.06 14.80 -27.69
N THR A 210 0.33 14.76 -29.00
CA THR A 210 0.40 15.96 -29.84
C THR A 210 -0.96 16.66 -29.95
N ARG A 211 -2.03 15.91 -30.20
CA ARG A 211 -3.40 16.45 -30.25
C ARG A 211 -3.79 17.10 -28.92
N LEU A 212 -3.47 16.44 -27.81
CA LEU A 212 -3.75 16.97 -26.48
C LEU A 212 -2.94 18.25 -26.20
N LEU A 213 -1.68 18.30 -26.62
CA LEU A 213 -0.83 19.48 -26.48
C LEU A 213 -1.42 20.68 -27.24
N GLU A 214 -1.87 20.47 -28.48
CA GLU A 214 -2.54 21.52 -29.28
C GLU A 214 -3.83 22.00 -28.61
N GLU A 215 -4.65 21.08 -28.10
CA GLU A 215 -5.88 21.41 -27.37
C GLU A 215 -5.59 22.28 -26.14
N VAL A 216 -4.61 21.89 -25.33
CA VAL A 216 -4.22 22.62 -24.12
C VAL A 216 -3.67 24.00 -24.48
N ARG A 217 -2.85 24.11 -25.52
CA ARG A 217 -2.31 25.41 -25.99
C ARG A 217 -3.42 26.34 -26.47
N ARG A 218 -4.43 25.81 -27.17
CA ARG A 218 -5.61 26.59 -27.57
C ARG A 218 -6.36 27.11 -26.34
N LYS A 219 -6.65 26.25 -25.36
CA LYS A 219 -7.32 26.65 -24.11
C LYS A 219 -6.52 27.69 -23.32
N LEU A 220 -5.19 27.56 -23.27
CA LEU A 220 -4.31 28.54 -22.64
C LEU A 220 -4.39 29.91 -23.32
N GLY A 221 -4.40 29.93 -24.65
CA GLY A 221 -4.58 31.16 -25.43
C GLY A 221 -5.94 31.83 -25.20
N GLU A 222 -7.02 31.04 -25.20
CA GLU A 222 -8.37 31.51 -24.87
C GLU A 222 -8.42 32.08 -23.46
N HIS A 223 -7.91 31.35 -22.47
CA HIS A 223 -7.85 31.80 -21.09
C HIS A 223 -7.14 33.16 -20.97
N ASN A 224 -5.95 33.31 -21.57
CA ASN A 224 -5.19 34.56 -21.53
C ASN A 224 -5.90 35.74 -22.23
N SER A 225 -6.70 35.47 -23.27
CA SER A 225 -7.47 36.50 -23.97
C SER A 225 -8.56 37.13 -23.10
N TYR A 226 -9.18 36.34 -22.20
CA TYR A 226 -10.21 36.85 -21.28
C TYR A 226 -9.63 37.80 -20.22
N PHE A 227 -8.42 37.53 -19.71
CA PHE A 227 -7.76 38.40 -18.73
C PHE A 227 -7.11 39.64 -19.35
N SER A 228 -6.90 39.64 -20.66
CA SER A 228 -6.31 40.76 -21.40
C SER A 228 -7.31 41.82 -21.83
N SER A 229 -8.62 41.66 -21.56
CA SER A 229 -9.61 42.68 -21.89
C SER A 229 -9.47 43.86 -20.93
N PRO A 230 -8.99 45.04 -21.38
CA PRO A 230 -8.90 46.19 -20.50
C PRO A 230 -10.33 46.61 -20.16
N TYR A 231 -10.68 46.56 -18.88
CA TYR A 231 -11.90 47.17 -18.40
C TYR A 231 -11.85 48.67 -18.72
N ILE A 232 -12.65 49.10 -19.70
CA ILE A 232 -12.84 50.51 -20.02
C ILE A 232 -14.03 50.97 -19.17
N PRO A 233 -13.82 51.73 -18.07
CA PRO A 233 -14.94 52.28 -17.32
C PRO A 233 -15.78 53.18 -18.24
N PRO A 234 -17.12 53.19 -18.09
CA PRO A 234 -17.96 54.07 -18.87
C PRO A 234 -17.53 55.53 -18.67
N LEU A 235 -17.37 56.25 -19.77
CA LEU A 235 -17.07 57.68 -19.75
C LEU A 235 -18.24 58.39 -19.06
N VAL A 236 -18.01 58.91 -17.87
CA VAL A 236 -18.96 59.80 -17.19
C VAL A 236 -18.99 61.10 -17.97
N THR A 237 -19.91 61.22 -18.93
CA THR A 237 -20.26 62.50 -19.53
C THR A 237 -21.10 63.26 -18.51
N GLY A 238 -20.44 64.05 -17.66
CA GLY A 238 -21.11 65.03 -16.81
C GLY A 238 -21.75 66.11 -17.67
N GLY A 239 -23.08 66.24 -17.57
CA GLY A 239 -23.85 67.37 -18.07
C GLY A 239 -24.05 68.45 -17.02
#